data_AF-A0A8S9ZRQ5-F1
#
_entry.id   AF-A0A8S9ZRQ5-F1
#
_cell.length_a   1.000
_cell.length_b   1.000
_cell.length_c   1.000
_cell.angle_alpha   90.00
_cell.angle_beta   90.00
_cell.angle_gamma   90.00
#
_symmetry.space_group_name_H-M   'P 1'
#
loop_
_entity.id
_entity.type
_entity.pdbx_description
1 polymer ?
#
loop_
_entity_poly.entity_id
_entity_poly.type
_entity_poly.pdbx_seq_one_letter_code
_entity_poly.pdbx_strand_id
1 'polypeptide(L)'
;MATFVRSQRGAEKLIYEGYIYTKSKDGAQNKRHWRCDLWNINKGSCPATALTDSNNQVIIGTNQHNHDPSPTKVETVLIKDRIKQAAIESPDPPKDIVDEQLIGISEQAKAILPKIANLRKIVGRKRSTNGNQLSREASFIKSRGNKEKLFYNGFVYNKYRDGTENRRFWRCERWKRENCRGSAMTDVNNQVIIKQSHNHKDKKETKIIRENIKEEKILNEDVDEQVAGVSSQRVLILLIWKWFCNI
;
A
#
# COMPACT_ATOMS: atom_id res chain seq x y z
N MET A 1 -5.65 -21.60 19.80
CA MET A 1 -6.57 -20.91 18.86
C MET A 1 -6.10 -21.14 17.43
N ALA A 2 -7.03 -21.29 16.48
CA ALA A 2 -6.72 -21.47 15.07
C ALA A 2 -6.31 -20.14 14.43
N THR A 3 -5.23 -20.15 13.63
CA THR A 3 -4.80 -18.97 12.86
C THR A 3 -4.78 -19.30 11.38
N PHE A 4 -5.35 -18.43 10.55
CA PHE A 4 -5.41 -18.59 9.11
C PHE A 4 -4.44 -17.61 8.45
N VAL A 5 -3.59 -18.12 7.57
CA VAL A 5 -2.58 -17.33 6.86
C VAL A 5 -2.58 -17.71 5.39
N ARG A 6 -1.99 -16.87 4.53
CA ARG A 6 -1.88 -17.18 3.09
C ARG A 6 -0.44 -17.40 2.67
N SER A 7 -0.21 -18.38 1.81
CA SER A 7 1.10 -18.64 1.19
C SER A 7 1.50 -17.51 0.24
N GLN A 8 2.74 -17.55 -0.31
CA GLN A 8 3.16 -16.57 -1.32
C GLN A 8 2.29 -16.64 -2.59
N ARG A 9 1.84 -17.85 -2.97
CA ARG A 9 1.02 -18.10 -4.16
C ARG A 9 -0.49 -17.98 -3.89
N GLY A 10 -0.89 -17.46 -2.73
CA GLY A 10 -2.30 -17.25 -2.38
C GLY A 10 -3.02 -18.46 -1.76
N ALA A 11 -2.44 -19.66 -1.79
CA ALA A 11 -3.03 -20.82 -1.13
C ALA A 11 -3.17 -20.61 0.39
N GLU A 12 -4.32 -20.97 0.94
CA GLU A 12 -4.63 -20.85 2.38
C GLU A 12 -3.87 -21.88 3.21
N LYS A 13 -3.49 -21.47 4.42
CA LYS A 13 -2.86 -22.29 5.43
C LYS A 13 -3.57 -22.10 6.76
N LEU A 14 -3.63 -23.18 7.53
CA LEU A 14 -4.15 -23.22 8.89
C LEU A 14 -2.98 -23.52 9.83
N ILE A 15 -2.87 -22.78 10.92
CA ILE A 15 -1.98 -23.04 12.04
C ILE A 15 -2.85 -23.43 13.22
N TYR A 16 -2.63 -24.63 13.75
CA TYR A 16 -3.40 -25.16 14.87
C TYR A 16 -2.52 -26.15 15.65
N GLU A 17 -2.53 -26.05 16.98
CA GLU A 17 -1.75 -26.92 17.89
C GLU A 17 -0.26 -27.07 17.53
N GLY A 18 0.37 -26.01 17.03
CA GLY A 18 1.80 -26.02 16.64
C GLY A 18 2.09 -26.70 15.29
N TYR A 19 1.06 -27.17 14.60
CA TYR A 19 1.14 -27.74 13.25
C TYR A 19 0.68 -26.75 12.20
N ILE A 20 1.21 -26.91 10.99
CA ILE A 20 0.82 -26.13 9.81
C ILE A 20 0.11 -27.09 8.85
N TYR A 21 -1.05 -26.66 8.37
CA TYR A 21 -1.81 -27.36 7.35
C TYR A 21 -1.94 -26.49 6.10
N THR A 22 -2.03 -27.14 4.94
CA THR A 22 -2.37 -26.53 3.65
C THR A 22 -3.78 -26.92 3.27
N LYS A 23 -4.55 -25.95 2.75
CA LYS A 23 -5.88 -26.23 2.23
C LYS A 23 -5.79 -27.22 1.06
N SER A 24 -6.58 -28.27 1.14
CA SER A 24 -6.68 -29.33 0.13
C SER A 24 -7.86 -29.12 -0.79
N LYS A 25 -9.05 -28.86 -0.24
CA LYS A 25 -10.29 -28.66 -1.01
C LYS A 25 -11.33 -27.90 -0.20
N ASP A 26 -12.24 -27.25 -0.90
CA ASP A 26 -13.49 -26.75 -0.34
C ASP A 26 -14.50 -27.90 -0.24
N GLY A 27 -15.24 -27.93 0.84
CA GLY A 27 -16.34 -28.87 1.10
C GLY A 27 -17.69 -28.15 1.07
N ALA A 28 -18.77 -28.90 1.30
CA ALA A 28 -20.11 -28.34 1.41
C ALA A 28 -20.21 -27.35 2.58
N GLN A 29 -21.13 -26.38 2.50
CA GLN A 29 -21.44 -25.43 3.57
C GLN A 29 -20.20 -24.63 4.06
N ASN A 30 -19.36 -24.15 3.14
CA ASN A 30 -18.13 -23.38 3.45
C ASN A 30 -17.11 -24.13 4.33
N LYS A 31 -17.20 -25.46 4.39
CA LYS A 31 -16.19 -26.27 5.06
C LYS A 31 -14.89 -26.24 4.28
N ARG A 32 -13.74 -26.17 4.96
CA ARG A 32 -12.42 -26.25 4.32
C ARG A 32 -11.68 -27.48 4.83
N HIS A 33 -11.20 -28.31 3.90
CA HIS A 33 -10.41 -29.49 4.23
C HIS A 33 -8.93 -29.14 4.16
N TRP A 34 -8.17 -29.61 5.15
CA TRP A 34 -6.77 -29.31 5.35
C TRP A 34 -5.96 -30.60 5.43
N ARG A 35 -4.75 -30.59 4.88
CA ARG A 35 -3.74 -31.63 5.04
C ARG A 35 -2.50 -31.03 5.68
N CYS A 36 -1.82 -31.77 6.55
CA CYS A 36 -0.55 -31.34 7.13
C CYS A 36 0.41 -30.84 6.05
N ASP A 37 1.20 -29.79 6.28
CA ASP A 37 2.11 -29.26 5.26
C ASP A 37 3.25 -30.22 4.83
N LEU A 38 3.47 -31.29 5.61
CA LEU A 38 4.38 -32.39 5.30
C LEU A 38 3.67 -33.59 4.63
N TRP A 39 2.44 -33.43 4.13
CA TRP A 39 1.68 -34.53 3.52
C TRP A 39 2.30 -35.08 2.21
N ASN A 40 3.06 -34.25 1.49
CA ASN A 40 3.64 -34.60 0.18
C ASN A 40 5.17 -34.51 0.21
N ILE A 41 5.78 -35.23 1.15
CA ILE A 41 7.24 -35.40 1.19
C ILE A 41 7.58 -36.86 0.85
N ASN A 42 8.66 -37.05 0.09
CA ASN A 42 9.03 -38.36 -0.47
C ASN A 42 9.29 -39.46 0.57
N LYS A 43 9.74 -39.09 1.78
CA LYS A 43 9.93 -40.01 2.91
C LYS A 43 9.32 -39.38 4.16
N GLY A 44 8.35 -40.04 4.77
CA GLY A 44 7.68 -39.55 5.99
C GLY A 44 6.48 -38.63 5.73
N SER A 45 5.72 -38.87 4.65
CA SER A 45 4.48 -38.14 4.39
C SER A 45 3.55 -38.18 5.61
N CYS A 46 3.12 -37.01 6.06
CA CYS A 46 2.24 -36.91 7.22
C CYS A 46 0.78 -37.20 6.83
N PRO A 47 0.10 -38.17 7.45
CA PRO A 47 -1.28 -38.53 7.11
C PRO A 47 -2.33 -37.64 7.77
N ALA A 48 -1.91 -36.75 8.69
CA ALA A 48 -2.81 -35.90 9.46
C ALA A 48 -3.62 -34.94 8.58
N THR A 49 -4.90 -34.82 8.93
CA THR A 49 -5.87 -33.96 8.26
C THR A 49 -6.65 -33.16 9.29
N ALA A 50 -7.24 -32.05 8.83
CA ALA A 50 -8.15 -31.27 9.64
C ALA A 50 -9.29 -30.74 8.77
N LEU A 51 -10.38 -30.36 9.40
CA LEU A 51 -11.55 -29.73 8.80
C LEU A 51 -11.81 -28.44 9.56
N THR A 52 -12.13 -27.36 8.86
CA THR A 52 -12.74 -26.19 9.49
C THR A 52 -14.17 -26.03 9.02
N ASP A 53 -15.09 -25.82 9.94
CA ASP A 53 -16.49 -25.52 9.64
C ASP A 53 -16.69 -24.07 9.16
N SER A 54 -17.95 -23.70 8.90
CA SER A 54 -18.33 -22.33 8.51
C SER A 54 -18.02 -21.28 9.58
N ASN A 55 -17.89 -21.70 10.83
CA ASN A 55 -17.58 -20.86 11.99
C ASN A 55 -16.07 -20.84 12.31
N ASN A 56 -15.24 -21.39 11.43
CA ASN A 56 -13.80 -21.53 11.60
C ASN A 56 -13.35 -22.39 12.79
N GLN A 57 -14.23 -23.24 13.33
CA GLN A 57 -13.87 -24.23 14.34
C GLN A 57 -13.10 -25.38 13.67
N VAL A 58 -12.00 -25.78 14.30
CA VAL A 58 -11.13 -26.85 13.77
C VAL A 58 -11.56 -28.18 14.35
N ILE A 59 -11.77 -29.15 13.46
CA ILE A 59 -12.04 -30.55 13.77
C ILE A 59 -10.85 -31.35 13.22
N ILE A 60 -10.10 -32.00 14.11
CA ILE A 60 -8.94 -32.81 13.73
C ILE A 60 -9.42 -34.16 13.19
N GLY A 61 -8.79 -34.62 12.11
CA GLY A 61 -9.06 -35.94 11.53
C GLY A 61 -8.57 -37.08 12.41
N THR A 62 -8.93 -38.31 12.05
CA THR A 62 -8.57 -39.51 12.81
C THR A 62 -7.08 -39.84 12.77
N ASN A 63 -6.41 -39.52 11.67
CA ASN A 63 -4.99 -39.79 11.50
C ASN A 63 -4.13 -38.78 12.29
N GLN A 64 -3.22 -39.29 13.10
CA GLN A 64 -2.28 -38.50 13.88
C GLN A 64 -1.08 -38.00 13.06
N HIS A 65 -0.39 -36.99 13.57
CA HIS A 65 0.89 -36.56 13.02
C HIS A 65 1.97 -37.60 13.31
N ASN A 66 2.89 -37.78 12.36
CA ASN A 66 4.06 -38.65 12.48
C ASN A 66 5.36 -37.86 12.66
N HIS A 67 5.25 -36.61 13.06
CA HIS A 67 6.36 -35.70 13.27
C HIS A 67 5.98 -34.71 14.37
N ASP A 68 6.98 -34.14 15.03
CA ASP A 68 6.75 -33.17 16.08
C ASP A 68 6.22 -31.83 15.54
N PRO A 69 5.50 -31.06 16.38
CA PRO A 69 5.19 -29.67 16.10
C PRO A 69 6.48 -28.86 15.90
N SER A 70 6.44 -27.87 15.01
CA SER A 70 7.59 -27.00 14.76
C SER A 70 7.25 -25.55 15.08
N PRO A 71 7.46 -25.09 16.32
CA PRO A 71 7.16 -23.70 16.71
C PRO A 71 7.97 -22.70 15.89
N THR A 72 9.22 -23.03 15.57
CA THR A 72 10.09 -22.22 14.72
C THR A 72 9.52 -22.05 13.30
N LYS A 73 9.00 -23.13 12.70
CA LYS A 73 8.37 -23.04 11.36
C LYS A 73 7.08 -22.23 11.43
N VAL A 74 6.27 -22.43 12.45
CA VAL A 74 5.05 -21.64 12.70
C VAL A 74 5.38 -20.15 12.80
N GLU A 75 6.36 -19.78 13.61
CA GLU A 75 6.81 -18.38 13.77
C GLU A 75 7.24 -17.78 12.43
N THR A 76 8.05 -18.50 11.63
CA THR A 76 8.48 -18.00 10.31
C THR A 76 7.32 -17.79 9.34
N VAL A 77 6.27 -18.60 9.43
CA VAL A 77 5.06 -18.46 8.59
C VAL A 77 4.25 -17.25 9.03
N LEU A 78 4.06 -17.06 10.34
CA LEU A 78 3.36 -15.91 10.90
C LEU A 78 4.05 -14.60 10.55
N ILE A 79 5.38 -14.53 10.66
CA ILE A 79 6.16 -13.32 10.30
C ILE A 79 5.98 -12.98 8.82
N LYS A 80 6.03 -13.98 7.94
CA LYS A 80 5.79 -13.76 6.51
C LYS A 80 4.37 -13.28 6.23
N ASP A 81 3.38 -13.72 7.01
CA ASP A 81 2.01 -13.23 6.90
C ASP A 81 1.89 -11.78 7.38
N ARG A 82 2.44 -11.45 8.55
CA ARG A 82 2.49 -10.07 9.07
C ARG A 82 3.15 -9.09 8.10
N ILE A 83 4.30 -9.46 7.51
CA ILE A 83 4.97 -8.65 6.49
C ILE A 83 4.05 -8.40 5.28
N LYS A 84 3.24 -9.38 4.87
CA LYS A 84 2.29 -9.19 3.76
C LYS A 84 1.14 -8.28 4.14
N GLN A 85 0.60 -8.37 5.35
CA GLN A 85 -0.47 -7.48 5.80
C GLN A 85 0.06 -6.04 5.92
N ALA A 86 1.18 -5.85 6.61
CA ALA A 86 1.83 -4.55 6.74
C ALA A 86 2.22 -3.93 5.39
N ALA A 87 2.58 -4.74 4.39
CA ALA A 87 2.83 -4.25 3.03
C ALA A 87 1.61 -3.61 2.36
N ILE A 88 0.39 -4.03 2.73
CA ILE A 88 -0.88 -3.50 2.23
C ILE A 88 -1.33 -2.30 3.06
N GLU A 89 -1.18 -2.38 4.38
CA GLU A 89 -1.72 -1.39 5.31
C GLU A 89 -0.86 -0.11 5.39
N SER A 90 0.47 -0.27 5.29
CA SER A 90 1.41 0.85 5.42
C SER A 90 2.03 1.26 4.07
N PRO A 91 2.25 2.57 3.82
CA PRO A 91 3.04 3.07 2.69
C PRO A 91 4.57 3.05 2.95
N ASP A 92 5.02 2.61 4.13
CA ASP A 92 6.42 2.71 4.56
C ASP A 92 7.39 1.94 3.64
N PRO A 93 8.69 2.29 3.66
CA PRO A 93 9.71 1.56 2.93
C PRO A 93 9.71 0.06 3.27
N PRO A 94 9.99 -0.83 2.30
CA PRO A 94 10.13 -2.26 2.56
C PRO A 94 11.15 -2.60 3.64
N LYS A 95 12.19 -1.76 3.82
CA LYS A 95 13.16 -1.92 4.89
C LYS A 95 12.48 -1.81 6.24
N ASP A 96 11.85 -0.68 6.50
CA ASP A 96 11.25 -0.35 7.79
C ASP A 96 10.18 -1.36 8.17
N ILE A 97 9.31 -1.75 7.22
CA ILE A 97 8.29 -2.79 7.44
C ILE A 97 8.92 -4.13 7.85
N VAL A 98 9.97 -4.56 7.15
CA VAL A 98 10.60 -5.85 7.47
C VAL A 98 11.34 -5.76 8.81
N ASP A 99 12.07 -4.68 9.05
CA ASP A 99 12.87 -4.50 10.27
C ASP A 99 11.94 -4.46 11.50
N GLU A 100 10.79 -3.78 11.42
CA GLU A 100 9.76 -3.75 12.48
C GLU A 100 9.18 -5.14 12.78
N GLN A 101 8.81 -5.91 11.75
CA GLN A 101 8.20 -7.23 11.93
C GLN A 101 9.18 -8.31 12.43
N LEU A 102 10.48 -8.01 12.40
CA LEU A 102 11.56 -8.86 12.91
C LEU A 102 11.95 -8.50 14.36
N ILE A 103 11.41 -7.44 14.95
CA ILE A 103 11.62 -7.13 16.37
C ILE A 103 11.03 -8.26 17.21
N GLY A 104 11.84 -8.80 18.14
CA GLY A 104 11.40 -9.82 19.10
C GLY A 104 11.28 -11.25 18.56
N ILE A 105 11.78 -11.52 17.34
CA ILE A 105 11.83 -12.89 16.79
C ILE A 105 12.84 -13.77 17.54
N SER A 106 12.50 -15.05 17.72
CA SER A 106 13.42 -16.05 18.29
C SER A 106 14.68 -16.25 17.42
N GLU A 107 15.80 -16.56 18.06
CA GLU A 107 17.08 -16.78 17.34
C GLU A 107 17.00 -18.01 16.42
N GLN A 108 16.27 -19.04 16.84
CA GLN A 108 16.01 -20.24 16.07
C GLN A 108 15.21 -19.91 14.80
N ALA A 109 14.23 -19.00 14.87
CA ALA A 109 13.48 -18.58 13.70
C ALA A 109 14.31 -17.72 12.75
N LYS A 110 15.24 -16.89 13.26
CA LYS A 110 16.20 -16.15 12.41
C LYS A 110 17.06 -17.09 11.57
N ALA A 111 17.47 -18.23 12.12
CA ALA A 111 18.30 -19.21 11.41
C ALA A 111 17.58 -19.86 10.21
N ILE A 112 16.26 -20.02 10.28
CA ILE A 112 15.44 -20.66 9.22
C ILE A 112 14.81 -19.63 8.27
N LEU A 113 14.78 -18.35 8.68
CA LEU A 113 14.20 -17.30 7.86
C LEU A 113 14.98 -17.10 6.54
N PRO A 114 14.26 -16.79 5.44
CA PRO A 114 14.92 -16.30 4.23
C PRO A 114 15.71 -15.03 4.52
N LYS A 115 16.79 -14.81 3.75
CA LYS A 115 17.57 -13.56 3.79
C LYS A 115 16.67 -12.32 3.81
N ILE A 116 17.00 -11.33 4.64
CA ILE A 116 16.23 -10.08 4.80
C ILE A 116 15.93 -9.41 3.45
N ALA A 117 16.89 -9.43 2.51
CA ALA A 117 16.69 -8.93 1.15
C ALA A 117 15.50 -9.59 0.41
N ASN A 118 15.27 -10.88 0.61
CA ASN A 118 14.13 -11.60 0.04
C ASN A 118 12.82 -11.24 0.74
N LEU A 119 12.84 -10.99 2.04
CA LEU A 119 11.66 -10.49 2.78
C LEU A 119 11.24 -9.12 2.26
N ARG A 120 12.19 -8.21 2.03
CA ARG A 120 11.91 -6.88 1.43
C ARG A 120 11.27 -6.98 0.04
N LYS A 121 11.65 -8.00 -0.76
CA LYS A 121 11.01 -8.27 -2.06
C LYS A 121 9.55 -8.73 -1.94
N ILE A 122 9.15 -9.34 -0.81
CA ILE A 122 7.76 -9.72 -0.57
C ILE A 122 6.87 -8.47 -0.53
N VAL A 123 7.31 -7.41 0.16
CA VAL A 123 6.58 -6.14 0.24
C VAL A 123 6.34 -5.56 -1.15
N GLY A 124 7.40 -5.43 -1.96
CA GLY A 124 7.30 -4.89 -3.32
C GLY A 124 6.37 -5.70 -4.23
N ARG A 125 6.48 -7.04 -4.20
CA ARG A 125 5.59 -7.94 -4.95
C ARG A 125 4.14 -7.78 -4.50
N LYS A 126 3.90 -7.76 -3.18
CA LYS A 126 2.54 -7.69 -2.65
C LYS A 126 1.86 -6.37 -3.03
N ARG A 127 2.58 -5.24 -2.96
CA ARG A 127 2.09 -3.93 -3.43
C ARG A 127 1.85 -3.87 -4.92
N SER A 128 2.68 -4.55 -5.72
CA SER A 128 2.50 -4.63 -7.19
C SER A 128 1.26 -5.44 -7.56
N THR A 129 1.02 -6.59 -6.92
CA THR A 129 -0.20 -7.40 -7.13
C THR A 129 -1.45 -6.72 -6.57
N ASN A 130 -1.35 -6.00 -5.45
CA ASN A 130 -2.46 -5.24 -4.85
C ASN A 130 -2.57 -3.80 -5.40
N GLY A 131 -1.89 -3.46 -6.50
CA GLY A 131 -1.87 -2.13 -7.11
C GLY A 131 -3.23 -1.61 -7.62
N ASN A 132 -4.33 -2.21 -7.17
CA ASN A 132 -5.71 -1.88 -7.47
C ASN A 132 -6.56 -1.55 -6.22
N GLN A 133 -6.01 -1.52 -4.99
CA GLN A 133 -6.85 -1.42 -3.77
C GLN A 133 -6.39 -0.42 -2.69
N LEU A 134 -5.51 0.51 -3.02
CA LEU A 134 -5.24 1.69 -2.20
C LEU A 134 -5.50 2.93 -3.04
N SER A 135 -6.76 3.15 -3.43
CA SER A 135 -7.17 4.38 -4.12
C SER A 135 -7.20 5.53 -3.12
N ARG A 136 -6.02 6.06 -2.77
CA ARG A 136 -5.93 7.49 -2.44
C ARG A 136 -6.02 8.23 -3.77
N GLU A 137 -6.85 9.25 -3.87
CA GLU A 137 -7.01 10.03 -5.10
C GLU A 137 -5.64 10.57 -5.54
N ALA A 138 -5.33 10.36 -6.82
CA ALA A 138 -4.11 10.87 -7.43
C ALA A 138 -4.29 12.35 -7.73
N SER A 139 -3.34 13.20 -7.32
CA SER A 139 -3.33 14.61 -7.70
C SER A 139 -2.19 14.91 -8.66
N PHE A 140 -2.51 15.60 -9.75
CA PHE A 140 -1.54 16.09 -10.72
C PHE A 140 -1.23 17.55 -10.39
N ILE A 141 0.03 17.82 -10.04
CA ILE A 141 0.50 19.15 -9.68
C ILE A 141 1.51 19.63 -10.71
N LYS A 142 1.68 20.95 -10.84
CA LYS A 142 2.70 21.54 -11.70
C LYS A 142 3.85 22.05 -10.85
N SER A 143 5.08 21.88 -11.34
CA SER A 143 6.24 22.55 -10.76
C SER A 143 6.33 24.01 -11.21
N ARG A 144 7.19 24.80 -10.55
CA ARG A 144 7.52 26.19 -10.97
C ARG A 144 7.92 26.34 -12.43
N GLY A 145 8.49 25.30 -13.04
CA GLY A 145 8.84 25.28 -14.47
C GLY A 145 7.74 24.71 -15.36
N ASN A 146 6.48 24.71 -14.91
CA ASN A 146 5.31 24.12 -15.57
C ASN A 146 5.44 22.61 -15.92
N LYS A 147 6.40 21.90 -15.29
CA LYS A 147 6.56 20.45 -15.47
C LYS A 147 5.58 19.71 -14.58
N GLU A 148 4.85 18.77 -15.18
CA GLU A 148 3.86 17.95 -14.49
C GLU A 148 4.49 16.97 -13.48
N LYS A 149 3.84 16.85 -12.34
CA LYS A 149 4.18 15.95 -11.24
C LYS A 149 2.93 15.21 -10.77
N LEU A 150 3.13 14.02 -10.24
CA LEU A 150 2.11 13.20 -9.62
C LEU A 150 2.35 13.18 -8.12
N PHE A 151 1.31 13.45 -7.32
CA PHE A 151 1.29 13.16 -5.90
C PHE A 151 0.36 11.98 -5.63
N TYR A 152 0.92 10.93 -5.05
CA TYR A 152 0.19 9.70 -4.77
C TYR A 152 0.80 8.95 -3.58
N ASN A 153 -0.03 8.50 -2.65
CA ASN A 153 0.37 7.82 -1.41
C ASN A 153 1.45 8.57 -0.60
N GLY A 154 1.39 9.90 -0.53
CA GLY A 154 2.35 10.72 0.23
C GLY A 154 3.69 10.95 -0.49
N PHE A 155 3.84 10.42 -1.71
CA PHE A 155 5.05 10.55 -2.52
C PHE A 155 4.83 11.47 -3.72
N VAL A 156 5.85 12.27 -4.02
CA VAL A 156 5.89 13.12 -5.22
C VAL A 156 6.73 12.42 -6.29
N TYR A 157 6.19 12.39 -7.51
CA TYR A 157 6.82 11.80 -8.68
C TYR A 157 6.95 12.85 -9.79
N ASN A 158 8.05 12.78 -10.53
CA ASN A 158 8.26 13.53 -11.76
C ASN A 158 7.89 12.65 -12.95
N LYS A 159 7.16 13.21 -13.93
CA LYS A 159 6.99 12.54 -15.22
C LYS A 159 8.35 12.38 -15.89
N TYR A 160 8.64 11.19 -16.42
CA TYR A 160 9.90 10.93 -17.12
C TYR A 160 9.72 10.36 -18.53
N ARG A 161 8.52 9.88 -18.86
CA ARG A 161 8.21 9.32 -20.17
C ARG A 161 6.70 9.29 -20.38
N ASP A 162 6.28 9.60 -21.59
CA ASP A 162 4.93 9.35 -22.10
C ASP A 162 4.88 7.98 -22.80
N GLY A 163 3.80 7.25 -22.60
CA GLY A 163 3.53 5.94 -23.19
C GLY A 163 2.52 6.01 -24.32
N THR A 164 2.22 4.85 -24.91
CA THR A 164 1.07 4.71 -25.80
C THR A 164 -0.23 4.81 -25.01
N GLU A 165 -1.33 5.17 -25.68
CA GLU A 165 -2.66 5.26 -25.07
C GLU A 165 -2.69 6.23 -23.88
N ASN A 166 -2.06 7.40 -24.00
CA ASN A 166 -2.04 8.43 -22.94
C ASN A 166 -1.50 7.96 -21.57
N ARG A 167 -0.80 6.82 -21.53
CA ARG A 167 -0.14 6.34 -20.31
C ARG A 167 1.00 7.27 -19.97
N ARG A 168 1.17 7.60 -18.69
CA ARG A 168 2.30 8.43 -18.23
C ARG A 168 3.12 7.67 -17.23
N PHE A 169 4.43 7.74 -17.36
CA PHE A 169 5.37 7.06 -16.48
C PHE A 169 6.04 8.06 -15.54
N TRP A 170 6.00 7.70 -14.27
CA TRP A 170 6.36 8.54 -13.15
C TRP A 170 7.51 7.90 -12.37
N ARG A 171 8.51 8.70 -12.00
CA ARG A 171 9.60 8.28 -11.12
C ARG A 171 9.65 9.18 -9.91
N CYS A 172 10.05 8.65 -8.76
CA CYS A 172 10.18 9.41 -7.55
C CYS A 172 11.02 10.69 -7.74
N GLU A 173 10.58 11.80 -7.13
CA GLU A 173 11.35 13.05 -7.13
C GLU A 173 12.76 12.87 -6.55
N ARG A 174 12.93 11.95 -5.59
CA ARG A 174 14.21 11.64 -4.94
C ARG A 174 15.04 10.58 -5.64
N TRP A 175 14.73 10.26 -6.90
CA TRP A 175 15.43 9.24 -7.69
C TRP A 175 16.95 9.37 -7.64
N LYS A 176 17.47 10.59 -7.84
CA LYS A 176 18.92 10.85 -7.81
C LYS A 176 19.46 11.03 -6.39
N ARG A 177 18.74 11.75 -5.52
CA ARG A 177 19.22 12.15 -4.19
C ARG A 177 19.31 10.99 -3.20
N GLU A 178 18.39 10.03 -3.28
CA GLU A 178 18.31 8.91 -2.35
C GLU A 178 18.44 7.55 -3.06
N ASN A 179 18.91 7.56 -4.31
CA ASN A 179 18.92 6.40 -5.20
C ASN A 179 17.55 5.68 -5.24
N CYS A 180 16.47 6.44 -5.07
CA CYS A 180 15.12 5.91 -4.95
C CYS A 180 14.67 5.33 -6.29
N ARG A 181 14.16 4.10 -6.29
CA ARG A 181 13.62 3.47 -7.49
C ARG A 181 12.09 3.46 -7.54
N GLY A 182 11.44 4.16 -6.59
CA GLY A 182 10.00 4.35 -6.57
C GLY A 182 9.50 4.84 -7.94
N SER A 183 8.56 4.11 -8.53
CA SER A 183 8.02 4.40 -9.85
C SER A 183 6.56 3.97 -9.97
N ALA A 184 5.82 4.69 -10.79
CA ALA A 184 4.41 4.49 -11.03
C ALA A 184 4.05 4.75 -12.50
N MET A 185 2.88 4.29 -12.92
CA MET A 185 2.30 4.54 -14.23
C MET A 185 0.85 4.95 -14.05
N THR A 186 0.40 6.00 -14.71
CA THR A 186 -1.04 6.29 -14.81
C THR A 186 -1.58 5.71 -16.11
N ASP A 187 -2.76 5.08 -16.03
CA ASP A 187 -3.48 4.58 -17.20
C ASP A 187 -4.28 5.68 -17.92
N VAL A 188 -5.07 5.30 -18.93
CA VAL A 188 -5.97 6.19 -19.70
C VAL A 188 -6.97 6.94 -18.82
N ASN A 189 -7.36 6.37 -17.69
CA ASN A 189 -8.34 6.90 -16.74
C ASN A 189 -7.67 7.61 -15.56
N ASN A 190 -6.37 7.93 -15.67
CA ASN A 190 -5.56 8.53 -14.61
C ASN A 190 -5.43 7.68 -13.33
N GLN A 191 -5.73 6.38 -13.38
CA GLN A 191 -5.53 5.48 -12.25
C GLN A 191 -4.05 5.17 -12.10
N VAL A 192 -3.55 5.27 -10.86
CA VAL A 192 -2.13 5.08 -10.57
C VAL A 192 -1.81 3.62 -10.27
N ILE A 193 -0.93 3.04 -11.08
CA ILE A 193 -0.38 1.70 -10.91
C ILE A 193 1.06 1.82 -10.41
N ILE A 194 1.30 1.41 -9.17
CA ILE A 194 2.67 1.37 -8.59
C ILE A 194 3.48 0.24 -9.23
N LYS A 195 4.64 0.60 -9.79
CA LYS A 195 5.58 -0.34 -10.42
C LYS A 195 6.70 -0.76 -9.47
N GLN A 196 7.27 0.19 -8.74
CA GLN A 196 8.34 -0.08 -7.76
C GLN A 196 8.11 0.75 -6.49
N SER A 197 8.46 0.17 -5.34
CA SER A 197 8.30 0.83 -4.04
C SER A 197 9.41 1.83 -3.74
N HIS A 198 9.12 2.79 -2.86
CA HIS A 198 10.10 3.73 -2.32
C HIS A 198 11.01 3.05 -1.29
N ASN A 199 12.23 3.55 -1.18
CA ASN A 199 13.21 3.18 -0.16
C ASN A 199 13.30 4.22 0.97
N HIS A 200 12.40 5.20 0.99
CA HIS A 200 12.34 6.30 1.94
C HIS A 200 10.90 6.57 2.36
N LYS A 201 10.71 7.16 3.55
CA LYS A 201 9.39 7.51 4.07
C LYS A 201 8.73 8.63 3.26
N ASP A 202 7.41 8.67 3.33
CA ASP A 202 6.65 9.79 2.78
C ASP A 202 6.97 11.09 3.55
N LYS A 203 6.69 12.24 2.94
CA LYS A 203 6.68 13.52 3.67
C LYS A 203 5.28 14.06 3.49
N LYS A 204 4.39 13.75 4.42
CA LYS A 204 2.96 14.05 4.26
C LYS A 204 2.61 15.53 4.08
N GLU A 205 3.46 16.52 4.37
CA GLU A 205 2.91 17.90 4.52
C GLU A 205 3.60 19.09 3.84
N THR A 206 4.89 19.10 3.49
CA THR A 206 5.54 20.44 3.45
C THR A 206 5.51 21.25 2.15
N LYS A 207 5.04 20.73 1.01
CA LYS A 207 5.13 21.46 -0.28
C LYS A 207 3.79 21.73 -0.96
N ILE A 208 2.94 20.72 -1.10
CA ILE A 208 1.68 20.84 -1.84
C ILE A 208 0.71 21.76 -1.11
N ILE A 209 0.59 21.63 0.22
CA ILE A 209 -0.22 22.56 1.04
C ILE A 209 0.33 23.99 0.96
N ARG A 210 1.66 24.19 0.95
CA ARG A 210 2.24 25.54 0.82
C ARG A 210 2.07 26.17 -0.56
N GLU A 211 2.01 25.36 -1.61
CA GLU A 211 1.79 25.85 -2.99
C GLU A 211 0.30 26.12 -3.22
N ASN A 212 -0.60 25.24 -2.74
CA ASN A 212 -2.06 25.46 -2.80
C ASN A 212 -2.51 26.65 -1.93
N ILE A 213 -1.98 26.81 -0.70
CA ILE A 213 -2.25 28.01 0.14
C ILE A 213 -1.72 29.29 -0.50
N LYS A 214 -0.66 29.22 -1.33
CA LYS A 214 -0.17 30.39 -2.06
C LYS A 214 -1.05 30.74 -3.23
N GLU A 215 -1.51 29.76 -4.00
CA GLU A 215 -2.44 29.98 -5.12
C GLU A 215 -3.80 30.50 -4.63
N GLU A 216 -4.34 29.98 -3.53
CA GLU A 216 -5.57 30.51 -2.90
C GLU A 216 -5.39 31.94 -2.37
N LYS A 217 -4.21 32.29 -1.84
CA LYS A 217 -3.93 33.67 -1.39
C LYS A 217 -3.83 34.66 -2.55
N ILE A 218 -3.17 34.28 -3.64
CA ILE A 218 -3.04 35.12 -4.84
C ILE A 218 -4.43 35.36 -5.47
N LEU A 219 -5.27 34.32 -5.55
CA LEU A 219 -6.63 34.45 -6.08
C LEU A 219 -7.52 35.36 -5.22
N ASN A 220 -7.35 35.35 -3.89
CA ASN A 220 -8.11 36.24 -3.00
C ASN A 220 -7.61 37.69 -3.06
N GLU A 221 -6.30 37.92 -3.22
CA GLU A 221 -5.71 39.25 -3.40
C GLU A 221 -6.18 39.91 -4.72
N ASP A 222 -6.28 39.14 -5.82
CA ASP A 222 -6.79 39.63 -7.12
C ASP A 222 -8.28 40.01 -7.06
N VAL A 223 -9.08 39.32 -6.23
CA VAL A 223 -10.50 39.61 -6.03
C VAL A 223 -10.70 40.86 -5.19
N ASP A 224 -9.90 41.06 -4.13
CA ASP A 224 -9.97 42.25 -3.28
C ASP A 224 -9.56 43.52 -4.06
N GLU A 225 -8.57 43.43 -4.96
CA GLU A 225 -8.15 44.55 -5.82
C GLU A 225 -9.22 44.91 -6.87
N GLN A 226 -9.94 43.93 -7.41
CA GLN A 226 -11.07 44.17 -8.31
C GLN A 226 -12.29 44.77 -7.58
N VAL A 227 -12.57 44.34 -6.36
CA VAL A 227 -13.65 44.91 -5.53
C VAL A 227 -13.32 46.35 -5.10
N ALA A 228 -12.05 46.66 -4.81
CA ALA A 228 -11.60 48.03 -4.56
C ALA A 228 -11.75 48.93 -5.81
N GLY A 229 -11.47 48.41 -7.01
CA GLY A 229 -11.69 49.12 -8.27
C GLY A 229 -13.17 49.42 -8.57
N VAL A 230 -14.08 48.50 -8.26
CA VAL A 230 -15.53 48.68 -8.43
C VAL A 230 -16.13 49.64 -7.37
N SER A 231 -15.56 49.66 -6.16
CA SER A 231 -15.90 50.64 -5.12
C SER A 231 -15.58 52.07 -5.57
N SER A 232 -14.44 52.28 -6.24
CA SER A 232 -14.03 53.61 -6.74
C SER A 232 -14.88 54.11 -7.92
N GLN A 233 -15.49 53.22 -8.72
CA GLN A 233 -16.46 53.60 -9.76
C GLN A 233 -17.88 53.85 -9.20
N ARG A 234 -18.26 53.20 -8.10
CA ARG A 234 -19.54 53.49 -7.40
C ARG A 234 -19.56 54.84 -6.70
N VAL A 235 -18.40 55.34 -6.24
CA VAL A 235 -18.30 56.71 -5.68
C VAL A 235 -18.46 57.77 -6.77
N LEU A 236 -17.95 57.55 -7.99
CA LEU A 236 -18.17 58.48 -9.12
C LEU A 236 -19.64 58.50 -9.57
N ILE A 237 -20.33 57.36 -9.63
CA ILE A 237 -21.74 57.30 -10.04
C ILE A 237 -22.66 57.95 -8.98
N LEU A 238 -22.38 57.81 -7.69
CA LEU A 238 -23.15 58.47 -6.62
C LEU A 238 -22.92 60.00 -6.54
N LEU A 239 -21.74 60.49 -6.94
CA LEU A 239 -21.48 61.94 -7.01
C LEU A 239 -22.13 62.59 -8.24
N ILE A 240 -22.26 61.88 -9.36
CA ILE A 240 -22.96 62.38 -10.56
C ILE A 240 -24.48 62.42 -10.33
N TRP A 241 -25.05 61.46 -9.60
CA TRP A 241 -26.49 61.44 -9.29
C TRP A 241 -26.91 62.55 -8.30
N LYS A 242 -26.05 62.92 -7.33
CA LYS A 242 -26.31 64.04 -6.42
C LYS A 242 -26.23 65.42 -7.09
N TRP A 243 -25.58 65.53 -8.25
CA TRP A 243 -25.54 66.77 -9.02
C TRP A 243 -26.77 66.92 -9.94
N PHE A 244 -27.30 65.82 -10.48
CA PHE A 244 -28.48 65.84 -11.36
C PHE A 244 -29.84 65.92 -10.61
N CYS A 245 -29.91 65.59 -9.32
CA CYS A 245 -31.15 65.71 -8.53
C CYS A 245 -31.35 67.07 -7.83
N ASN A 246 -30.54 68.10 -8.15
CA ASN A 246 -30.64 69.43 -7.52
C ASN A 246 -30.61 70.59 -8.54
N ILE A 247 -31.03 70.33 -9.78
CA ILE A 247 -31.39 71.33 -10.81
C ILE A 247 -32.75 70.95 -11.37
#